data_AF-A0A1R1C409-F1
#
_entry.id   AF-A0A1R1C409-F1
#
_cell.length_a   1.000
_cell.length_b   1.000
_cell.length_c   1.000
_cell.angle_alpha   90.00
_cell.angle_beta   90.00
_cell.angle_gamma   90.00
#
_symmetry.space_group_name_H-M   'P 1'
#
loop_
_entity.id
_entity.type
_entity.pdbx_description
1 polymer ?
#
loop_
_entity_poly.entity_id
_entity_poly.type
_entity_poly.pdbx_seq_one_letter_code
_entity_poly.pdbx_strand_id
1 'polypeptide(L)'
;MILGQKQYSRSPVSQAYIWIADYYDGTYLSEYDLQTQHAHRFYDINKEKLVLFGLIGQGSQVYYNVANGVFHINADRYSISYECEEQEYPLTGRTFVYNDIIQFKNGSSEANMAGFSGQGNSGAFRNTIECFNFGYKKTMNLNDAQINFQCVCSLPLKESVFFQIKISSNLDLPGQLVIRKNGFVVDRIIAPLRANHAGIINWDIR
;
A
#
# COMPACT_ATOMS: atom_id res chain seq x y z
N MET A 1 8.18 -12.55 13.37
CA MET A 1 7.22 -12.21 12.31
C MET A 1 5.87 -11.97 12.95
N ILE A 2 5.14 -10.96 12.47
CA ILE A 2 3.86 -10.50 12.99
C ILE A 2 2.76 -10.71 11.95
N LEU A 3 3.03 -10.31 10.70
CA LEU A 3 2.09 -10.43 9.59
C LEU A 3 1.88 -11.90 9.24
N GLY A 4 0.62 -12.26 8.98
CA GLY A 4 0.17 -13.64 8.82
C GLY A 4 -0.24 -14.34 10.12
N GLN A 5 0.08 -13.77 11.29
CA GLN A 5 -0.35 -14.34 12.57
C GLN A 5 -1.62 -13.66 13.10
N LYS A 6 -2.75 -14.37 13.09
CA LYS A 6 -4.09 -13.82 13.41
C LYS A 6 -4.20 -13.08 14.75
N GLN A 7 -3.34 -13.40 15.71
CA GLN A 7 -3.32 -12.74 17.03
C GLN A 7 -2.95 -11.25 16.96
N TYR A 8 -2.20 -10.83 15.95
CA TYR A 8 -1.77 -9.43 15.78
C TYR A 8 -2.62 -8.71 14.74
N SER A 9 -3.87 -8.41 15.09
CA SER A 9 -4.83 -7.75 14.17
C SER A 9 -5.34 -6.40 14.67
N ARG A 10 -4.82 -5.92 15.81
CA ARG A 10 -5.24 -4.67 16.43
C ARG A 10 -4.05 -3.74 16.63
N SER A 11 -4.31 -2.46 16.52
CA SER A 11 -3.35 -1.41 16.88
C SER A 11 -3.17 -1.40 18.41
N PRO A 12 -1.93 -1.25 18.92
CA PRO A 12 -1.66 -1.11 20.34
C PRO A 12 -2.01 0.29 20.87
N VAL A 13 -2.30 1.25 19.98
CA VAL A 13 -2.62 2.65 20.29
C VAL A 13 -3.98 3.04 19.69
N SER A 14 -4.49 4.23 20.00
CA SER A 14 -5.80 4.72 19.53
C SER A 14 -5.92 4.88 18.00
N GLN A 15 -4.79 4.92 17.29
CA GLN A 15 -4.75 4.96 15.83
C GLN A 15 -5.36 3.69 15.22
N ALA A 16 -6.16 3.83 14.16
CA ALA A 16 -6.88 2.69 13.56
C ALA A 16 -5.96 1.59 13.03
N TYR A 17 -4.88 1.96 12.34
CA TYR A 17 -3.88 1.06 11.77
C TYR A 17 -2.47 1.53 12.07
N ILE A 18 -1.52 0.62 12.21
CA ILE A 18 -0.08 0.91 12.35
C ILE A 18 0.71 0.08 11.34
N TRP A 19 1.85 0.59 10.86
CA TRP A 19 2.70 -0.19 9.96
C TRP A 19 3.53 -1.25 10.69
N ILE A 20 3.78 -2.36 10.00
CA ILE A 20 4.61 -3.49 10.43
C ILE A 20 5.58 -3.84 9.30
N ALA A 21 6.84 -4.03 9.66
CA ALA A 21 7.93 -4.51 8.82
C ALA A 21 8.49 -5.81 9.41
N ASP A 22 8.21 -6.94 8.77
CA ASP A 22 8.78 -8.23 9.17
C ASP A 22 10.09 -8.51 8.43
N TYR A 23 11.05 -9.12 9.14
CA TYR A 23 12.37 -9.43 8.63
C TYR A 23 12.62 -10.93 8.48
N TYR A 24 13.51 -11.32 7.56
CA TYR A 24 13.82 -12.73 7.29
C TYR A 24 14.45 -13.46 8.49
N ASP A 25 15.05 -12.73 9.44
CA ASP A 25 15.65 -13.28 10.67
C ASP A 25 14.60 -13.53 11.78
N GLY A 26 13.31 -13.33 11.46
CA GLY A 26 12.20 -13.54 12.36
C GLY A 26 11.91 -12.35 13.26
N THR A 27 12.77 -11.33 13.29
CA THR A 27 12.51 -10.06 14.00
C THR A 27 11.54 -9.18 13.20
N TYR A 28 11.09 -8.08 13.81
CA TYR A 28 10.18 -7.13 13.18
C TYR A 28 10.43 -5.72 13.73
N LEU A 29 9.97 -4.72 12.97
CA LEU A 29 9.83 -3.34 13.42
C LEU A 29 8.39 -2.89 13.18
N SER A 30 7.80 -2.18 14.13
CA SER A 30 6.44 -1.65 14.05
C SER A 30 6.42 -0.16 14.32
N GLU A 31 5.41 0.55 13.80
CA GLU A 31 5.25 2.00 14.03
C GLU A 31 5.19 2.35 15.51
N TYR A 32 4.49 1.52 16.27
CA TYR A 32 4.47 1.57 17.72
C TYR A 32 4.81 0.19 18.23
N ASP A 33 5.70 0.13 19.20
CA ASP A 33 6.01 -1.10 19.89
C ASP A 33 4.72 -1.71 20.47
N LEU A 34 4.52 -3.01 20.24
CA LEU A 34 3.24 -3.67 20.54
C LEU A 34 2.98 -3.83 22.04
N GLN A 35 3.99 -3.61 22.90
CA GLN A 35 3.87 -3.73 24.35
C GLN A 35 3.99 -2.36 25.05
N THR A 36 5.03 -1.60 24.71
CA THR A 36 5.39 -0.33 25.35
C THR A 36 4.70 0.87 24.70
N GLN A 37 4.10 0.70 23.52
CA GLN A 37 3.49 1.77 22.71
C GLN A 37 4.46 2.88 22.30
N HIS A 38 5.77 2.66 22.46
CA HIS A 38 6.79 3.61 22.03
C HIS A 38 6.84 3.68 20.49
N ALA A 39 6.90 4.89 19.94
CA ALA A 39 6.90 5.10 18.50
C ALA A 39 8.28 4.83 17.88
N HIS A 40 8.32 4.18 16.72
CA HIS A 40 9.51 4.02 15.89
C HIS A 40 9.41 4.85 14.62
N ARG A 41 10.57 5.20 14.04
CA ARG A 41 10.60 5.98 12.81
C ARG A 41 10.54 5.04 11.61
N PHE A 42 9.76 5.42 10.61
CA PHE A 42 9.68 4.69 9.35
C PHE A 42 11.05 4.51 8.67
N TYR A 43 11.95 5.49 8.83
CA TYR A 43 13.30 5.45 8.25
C TYR A 43 14.25 4.46 8.93
N ASP A 44 13.86 3.90 10.07
CA ASP A 44 14.65 2.87 10.76
C ASP A 44 14.39 1.46 10.19
N ILE A 45 13.43 1.33 9.27
CA ILE A 45 13.12 0.05 8.61
C ILE A 45 14.32 -0.41 7.77
N ASN A 46 14.86 -1.59 8.10
CA ASN A 46 15.87 -2.24 7.26
C ASN A 46 15.23 -2.86 6.00
N LYS A 47 15.30 -2.13 4.88
CA LYS A 47 14.74 -2.55 3.59
C LYS A 47 15.40 -3.80 3.00
N GLU A 48 16.63 -4.12 3.37
CA GLU A 48 17.35 -5.30 2.86
C GLU A 48 16.89 -6.58 3.54
N LYS A 49 16.41 -6.48 4.78
CA LYS A 49 15.90 -7.63 5.55
C LYS A 49 14.42 -7.91 5.35
N LEU A 50 13.70 -6.99 4.71
CA LEU A 50 12.24 -6.96 4.67
C LEU A 50 11.66 -8.14 3.88
N VAL A 51 10.75 -8.88 4.50
CA VAL A 51 10.02 -9.99 3.86
C VAL A 51 8.54 -9.70 3.68
N LEU A 52 7.91 -9.03 4.64
CA LEU A 52 6.53 -8.57 4.58
C LEU A 52 6.47 -7.12 5.04
N PHE A 53 5.64 -6.32 4.38
CA PHE A 53 5.36 -4.96 4.81
C PHE A 53 3.88 -4.63 4.64
N GLY A 54 3.31 -3.99 5.65
CA GLY A 54 1.88 -3.75 5.67
C GLY A 54 1.41 -3.03 6.92
N LEU A 55 0.12 -3.12 7.16
CA LEU A 55 -0.58 -2.51 8.28
C LEU A 55 -1.34 -3.57 9.08
N ILE A 56 -1.43 -3.35 10.38
CA ILE A 56 -2.34 -4.08 11.27
C ILE A 56 -3.25 -3.07 11.99
N GLY A 57 -4.50 -3.46 12.25
CA GLY A 57 -5.47 -2.55 12.85
C GLY A 57 -6.90 -2.97 12.59
N GLN A 58 -7.84 -2.44 13.38
CA GLN A 58 -9.28 -2.68 13.22
C GLN A 58 -9.70 -4.17 13.10
N GLY A 59 -8.93 -5.10 13.65
CA GLY A 59 -9.20 -6.55 13.54
C GLY A 59 -8.76 -7.18 12.21
N SER A 60 -7.97 -6.47 11.40
CA SER A 60 -7.49 -6.88 10.09
C SER A 60 -5.96 -6.78 9.98
N GLN A 61 -5.41 -7.51 9.00
CA GLN A 61 -4.05 -7.33 8.50
C GLN A 61 -4.11 -7.16 6.98
N VAL A 62 -3.36 -6.19 6.49
CA VAL A 62 -3.17 -5.93 5.07
C VAL A 62 -1.69 -5.74 4.82
N TYR A 63 -1.11 -6.50 3.90
CA TYR A 63 0.34 -6.46 3.67
C TYR A 63 0.66 -6.90 2.24
N TYR A 64 1.91 -6.77 1.82
CA TYR A 64 2.39 -7.46 0.63
C TYR A 64 3.64 -8.26 0.95
N ASN A 65 3.90 -9.27 0.13
CA ASN A 65 5.11 -10.07 0.21
C ASN A 65 6.21 -9.40 -0.62
N VAL A 66 7.33 -9.05 0.02
CA VAL A 66 8.43 -8.30 -0.62
C VAL A 66 9.15 -9.12 -1.69
N ALA A 67 9.09 -10.45 -1.65
CA ALA A 67 9.72 -11.32 -2.64
C ALA A 67 8.90 -11.49 -3.92
N ASN A 68 7.63 -11.03 -3.95
CA ASN A 68 6.79 -11.15 -5.15
C ASN A 68 5.82 -9.99 -5.41
N GLY A 69 5.71 -9.02 -4.51
CA GLY A 69 4.84 -7.85 -4.66
C GLY A 69 3.35 -8.14 -4.52
N VAL A 70 2.95 -9.37 -4.19
CA VAL A 70 1.53 -9.77 -4.07
C VAL A 70 0.95 -9.23 -2.77
N PHE A 71 -0.14 -8.47 -2.90
CA PHE A 71 -0.88 -7.94 -1.76
C PHE A 71 -1.76 -9.04 -1.15
N HIS A 72 -1.77 -9.10 0.17
CA HIS A 72 -2.62 -9.93 1.01
C HIS A 72 -3.54 -8.99 1.77
N ILE A 73 -4.82 -9.05 1.46
CA ILE A 73 -5.85 -8.23 2.09
C ILE A 73 -6.84 -9.21 2.72
N ASN A 74 -6.77 -9.32 4.05
CA ASN A 74 -7.45 -10.38 4.79
C ASN A 74 -7.04 -11.78 4.29
N ALA A 75 -7.99 -12.54 3.71
CA ALA A 75 -7.74 -13.87 3.17
C ALA A 75 -7.40 -13.87 1.66
N ASP A 76 -7.56 -12.73 1.00
CA ASP A 76 -7.45 -12.62 -0.45
C ASP A 76 -6.06 -12.15 -0.88
N ARG A 77 -5.58 -12.74 -1.99
CA ARG A 77 -4.32 -12.38 -2.62
C ARG A 77 -4.58 -11.65 -3.92
N TYR A 78 -3.99 -10.49 -4.08
CA TYR A 78 -4.13 -9.65 -5.27
C TYR A 78 -2.81 -9.60 -6.04
N SER A 79 -2.86 -10.04 -7.30
CA SER A 79 -1.77 -9.89 -8.24
C SER A 79 -2.19 -9.07 -9.46
N ILE A 80 -1.23 -8.36 -10.04
CA ILE A 80 -1.46 -7.42 -11.14
C ILE A 80 -0.48 -7.76 -12.25
N SER A 81 -0.98 -7.82 -13.48
CA SER A 81 -0.16 -7.87 -14.68
C SER A 81 -0.61 -6.83 -15.68
N TYR A 82 0.23 -6.59 -16.67
CA TYR A 82 -0.08 -5.80 -17.84
C TYR A 82 -0.07 -6.73 -19.05
N GLU A 83 -1.11 -6.73 -19.87
CA GLU A 83 -1.18 -7.54 -21.08
C GLU A 83 -1.22 -6.62 -22.30
N CYS A 84 -0.36 -6.88 -23.28
CA CYS A 84 -0.31 -6.17 -24.55
C CYS A 84 -0.19 -7.20 -25.66
N GLU A 85 -1.15 -7.22 -26.59
CA GLU A 85 -1.23 -8.21 -27.66
C GLU A 85 -1.21 -9.65 -27.11
N GLU A 86 -0.21 -10.47 -27.46
CA GLU A 86 -0.03 -11.84 -26.95
C GLU A 86 0.99 -11.93 -25.79
N GLN A 87 1.48 -10.78 -25.30
CA GLN A 87 2.53 -10.71 -24.28
C GLN A 87 1.96 -10.31 -22.91
N GLU A 88 2.21 -11.14 -21.90
CA GLU A 88 1.94 -10.79 -20.50
C GLU A 88 3.21 -10.29 -19.80
N TYR A 89 3.07 -9.14 -19.15
CA TYR A 89 4.04 -8.47 -18.30
C TYR A 89 3.58 -8.59 -16.83
N PRO A 90 3.96 -9.65 -16.11
CA PRO A 90 3.56 -9.83 -14.71
C PRO A 90 4.25 -8.79 -13.82
N LEU A 91 3.47 -7.79 -13.37
CA LEU A 91 3.94 -6.70 -12.52
C LEU A 91 4.15 -7.15 -11.08
N THR A 92 3.43 -8.19 -10.66
CA THR A 92 3.59 -8.90 -9.39
C THR A 92 3.55 -10.42 -9.61
N GLY A 93 3.88 -11.20 -8.58
CA GLY A 93 3.88 -12.67 -8.63
C GLY A 93 5.17 -13.30 -9.18
N ARG A 94 6.18 -12.50 -9.53
CA ARG A 94 7.53 -12.95 -9.89
C ARG A 94 8.53 -12.74 -8.76
N THR A 95 9.61 -13.50 -8.77
CA THR A 95 10.73 -13.43 -7.80
C THR A 95 11.58 -12.16 -7.97
N PHE A 96 10.95 -10.99 -7.86
CA PHE A 96 11.63 -9.69 -7.75
C PHE A 96 11.54 -9.21 -6.29
N VAL A 97 12.53 -8.42 -5.86
CA VAL A 97 12.51 -7.79 -4.53
C VAL A 97 11.83 -6.42 -4.62
N TYR A 98 10.71 -6.25 -3.92
CA TYR A 98 9.86 -5.04 -3.89
C TYR A 98 10.05 -4.29 -2.56
N ASN A 99 11.28 -3.93 -2.23
CA ASN A 99 11.64 -3.33 -0.93
C ASN A 99 11.68 -1.80 -0.91
N ASP A 100 11.36 -1.13 -2.03
CA ASP A 100 11.21 0.33 -2.05
C ASP A 100 9.81 0.72 -1.57
N ILE A 101 9.66 0.62 -0.26
CA ILE A 101 8.40 0.73 0.47
C ILE A 101 7.86 2.17 0.51
N ILE A 102 6.54 2.29 0.44
CA ILE A 102 5.80 3.56 0.54
C ILE A 102 4.86 3.45 1.74
N GLN A 103 4.83 4.50 2.56
CA GLN A 103 3.86 4.65 3.64
C GLN A 103 3.54 6.14 3.84
N PHE A 104 2.25 6.45 3.96
CA PHE A 104 1.79 7.77 4.37
C PHE A 104 0.34 7.68 4.88
N LYS A 105 -0.12 8.76 5.52
CA LYS A 105 -1.50 8.88 6.00
C LYS A 105 -2.09 10.17 5.46
N ASN A 106 -3.34 10.11 5.03
CA ASN A 106 -4.11 11.31 4.75
C ASN A 106 -4.77 11.76 6.04
N GLY A 107 -4.73 13.04 6.34
CA GLY A 107 -5.41 13.60 7.50
C GLY A 107 -5.99 14.96 7.18
N SER A 108 -7.05 15.30 7.92
CA SER A 108 -7.71 16.58 7.88
C SER A 108 -7.67 17.24 9.25
N SER A 109 -7.80 18.57 9.26
CA SER A 109 -7.91 19.36 10.48
C SER A 109 -9.09 20.30 10.33
N GLU A 110 -10.08 20.14 11.20
CA GLU A 110 -11.25 21.01 11.27
C GLU A 110 -10.98 22.09 12.32
N ALA A 111 -10.99 23.35 11.91
CA ALA A 111 -10.85 24.50 12.81
C ALA A 111 -12.24 24.99 13.25
N ASN A 112 -12.50 24.99 14.56
CA ASN A 112 -13.69 25.63 15.10
C ASN A 112 -13.37 27.08 15.49
N MET A 113 -13.88 28.01 14.68
CA MET A 113 -13.67 29.46 14.84
C MET A 113 -14.71 30.13 15.75
N ALA A 114 -15.64 29.37 16.36
CA ALA A 114 -16.69 29.92 17.23
C ALA A 114 -16.15 30.64 18.49
N GLY A 115 -14.87 30.46 18.83
CA GLY A 115 -14.18 31.18 19.91
C GLY A 115 -13.79 32.63 19.59
N PHE A 116 -13.93 33.10 18.35
CA PHE A 116 -13.52 34.47 17.96
C PHE A 116 -14.45 35.59 18.45
N SER A 117 -15.62 35.28 19.02
CA SER A 117 -16.60 36.28 19.46
C SER A 117 -16.60 36.56 20.97
N GLY A 118 -15.65 36.05 21.75
CA GLY A 118 -15.60 36.28 23.20
C GLY A 118 -14.18 36.26 23.78
N GLN A 119 -13.92 37.16 24.74
CA GLN A 119 -12.69 37.18 25.54
C GLN A 119 -12.47 35.81 26.21
N GLY A 120 -11.49 35.04 25.72
CA GLY A 120 -10.91 33.93 26.48
C GLY A 120 -10.73 32.57 25.79
N ASN A 121 -11.19 32.35 24.55
CA ASN A 121 -11.15 31.01 23.96
C ASN A 121 -10.17 30.88 22.78
N SER A 122 -9.12 30.08 22.98
CA SER A 122 -8.23 29.61 21.91
C SER A 122 -9.02 28.82 20.86
N GLY A 123 -8.71 29.02 19.58
CA GLY A 123 -9.26 28.19 18.50
C GLY A 123 -8.97 26.70 18.75
N ALA A 124 -9.98 25.85 18.59
CA ALA A 124 -9.84 24.41 18.74
C ALA A 124 -9.69 23.76 17.36
N PHE A 125 -8.66 22.93 17.20
CA PHE A 125 -8.46 22.12 16.00
C PHE A 125 -8.78 20.66 16.31
N ARG A 126 -9.56 20.03 15.44
CA ARG A 126 -9.83 18.59 15.48
C ARG A 126 -9.10 17.92 14.32
N ASN A 127 -8.04 17.20 14.64
CA ASN A 127 -7.26 16.45 13.67
C ASN A 127 -7.80 15.02 13.53
N THR A 128 -7.96 14.55 12.30
CA THR A 128 -8.43 13.19 12.01
C THR A 128 -7.56 12.57 10.92
N ILE A 129 -7.14 11.31 11.11
CA ILE A 129 -6.57 10.51 10.03
C ILE A 129 -7.72 9.91 9.23
N GLU A 130 -7.72 10.13 7.93
CA GLU A 130 -8.81 9.73 7.03
C GLU A 130 -8.48 8.45 6.26
N CYS A 131 -7.21 8.25 5.92
CA CYS A 131 -6.77 7.11 5.12
C CYS A 131 -5.36 6.68 5.51
N PHE A 132 -5.14 5.37 5.53
CA PHE A 132 -3.83 4.76 5.73
C PHE A 132 -3.35 4.14 4.43
N ASN A 133 -2.16 4.50 3.99
CA ASN A 133 -1.63 4.12 2.69
C ASN A 133 -0.32 3.37 2.87
N PHE A 134 -0.19 2.23 2.20
CA PHE A 134 1.05 1.48 2.16
C PHE A 134 1.24 0.81 0.79
N GLY A 135 2.48 0.59 0.39
CA GLY A 135 2.76 -0.05 -0.88
C GLY A 135 4.24 -0.05 -1.22
N TYR A 136 4.53 -0.05 -2.51
CA TYR A 136 5.89 -0.02 -3.02
C TYR A 136 5.95 0.56 -4.42
N LYS A 137 7.18 0.86 -4.86
CA LYS A 137 7.50 1.10 -6.26
C LYS A 137 8.63 0.18 -6.72
N LYS A 138 8.66 -0.12 -8.02
CA LYS A 138 9.63 -1.01 -8.64
C LYS A 138 9.83 -0.63 -10.10
N THR A 139 11.10 -0.52 -10.49
CA THR A 139 11.51 -0.52 -11.90
C THR A 139 11.93 -1.94 -12.27
N MET A 140 11.48 -2.40 -13.44
CA MET A 140 11.62 -3.78 -13.86
C MET A 140 11.76 -3.84 -15.38
N ASN A 141 12.75 -4.59 -15.84
CA ASN A 141 12.93 -4.90 -17.25
C ASN A 141 12.19 -6.21 -17.52
N LEU A 142 11.07 -6.13 -18.22
CA LEU A 142 10.26 -7.26 -18.62
C LEU A 142 10.26 -7.34 -20.14
N ASN A 143 10.82 -8.43 -20.66
CA ASN A 143 11.04 -8.62 -22.09
C ASN A 143 11.89 -7.46 -22.65
N ASP A 144 11.36 -6.71 -23.61
CA ASP A 144 11.94 -5.55 -24.26
C ASP A 144 11.53 -4.20 -23.62
N ALA A 145 10.61 -4.21 -22.65
CA ALA A 145 10.11 -3.02 -21.97
C ALA A 145 10.73 -2.82 -20.58
N GLN A 146 11.18 -1.61 -20.30
CA GLN A 146 11.43 -1.12 -18.95
C GLN A 146 10.15 -0.51 -18.39
N ILE A 147 9.55 -1.20 -17.43
CA ILE A 147 8.31 -0.79 -16.77
C ILE A 147 8.63 -0.22 -15.38
N ASN A 148 8.08 0.95 -15.09
CA ASN A 148 8.05 1.51 -13.74
C ASN A 148 6.64 1.29 -13.17
N PHE A 149 6.57 0.53 -12.09
CA PHE A 149 5.33 0.15 -11.44
C PHE A 149 5.33 0.66 -10.01
N GLN A 150 4.24 1.29 -9.60
CA GLN A 150 3.97 1.67 -8.22
C GLN A 150 2.55 1.24 -7.89
N CYS A 151 2.38 0.56 -6.76
CA CYS A 151 1.07 0.20 -6.26
C CYS A 151 0.98 0.59 -4.79
N VAL A 152 -0.06 1.36 -4.45
CA VAL A 152 -0.37 1.78 -3.09
C VAL A 152 -1.76 1.25 -2.75
N CYS A 153 -1.84 0.44 -1.70
CA CYS A 153 -3.10 0.05 -1.09
C CYS A 153 -3.53 1.15 -0.12
N SER A 154 -4.70 1.71 -0.39
CA SER A 154 -5.30 2.79 0.41
C SER A 154 -6.43 2.24 1.24
N LEU A 155 -6.41 2.51 2.55
CA LEU A 155 -7.45 2.12 3.50
C LEU A 155 -8.13 3.38 4.07
N PRO A 156 -9.11 3.95 3.36
CA PRO A 156 -9.96 5.00 3.92
C PRO A 156 -10.77 4.48 5.10
N LEU A 157 -11.01 5.32 6.11
CA LEU A 157 -11.84 4.95 7.26
C LEU A 157 -13.35 5.02 6.99
N LYS A 158 -13.76 5.72 5.91
CA LYS A 158 -15.17 5.99 5.58
C LYS A 158 -15.57 5.55 4.17
N GLU A 159 -14.63 5.00 3.41
CA GLU A 159 -14.83 4.62 2.00
C GLU A 159 -14.23 3.23 1.75
N SER A 160 -14.42 2.70 0.55
CA SER A 160 -13.89 1.41 0.15
C SER A 160 -12.37 1.42 0.04
N VAL A 161 -11.75 0.27 0.32
CA VAL A 161 -10.33 0.04 0.08
C VAL A 161 -10.08 -0.01 -1.43
N PHE A 162 -9.00 0.59 -1.90
CA PHE A 162 -8.64 0.60 -3.31
C PHE A 162 -7.12 0.48 -3.51
N PHE A 163 -6.71 0.01 -4.69
CA PHE A 163 -5.35 0.12 -5.16
C PHE A 163 -5.20 1.36 -6.03
N GLN A 164 -4.28 2.24 -5.66
CA GLN A 164 -3.74 3.24 -6.58
C GLN A 164 -2.57 2.61 -7.35
N ILE A 165 -2.79 2.35 -8.62
CA ILE A 165 -1.82 1.76 -9.53
C ILE A 165 -1.28 2.87 -10.43
N LYS A 166 0.03 3.08 -10.39
CA LYS A 166 0.76 3.97 -11.29
C LYS A 166 1.74 3.14 -12.10
N ILE A 167 1.65 3.25 -13.42
CA ILE A 167 2.47 2.47 -14.35
C ILE A 167 2.96 3.35 -15.50
N SER A 168 4.22 3.20 -15.87
CA SER A 168 4.79 3.75 -17.10
C SER A 168 5.73 2.75 -17.75
N SER A 169 5.98 2.93 -19.05
CA SER A 169 6.92 2.14 -19.84
C SER A 169 7.84 3.08 -20.63
N ASN A 170 9.03 2.62 -20.98
CA ASN A 170 9.90 3.29 -21.96
C ASN A 170 9.38 3.13 -23.41
N LEU A 171 8.43 2.23 -23.65
CA LEU A 171 7.82 1.95 -24.95
C LEU A 171 6.32 2.30 -24.95
N ASP A 172 5.79 2.56 -26.14
CA ASP A 172 4.34 2.59 -26.36
C ASP A 172 3.80 1.16 -26.29
N LEU A 173 2.83 0.92 -25.41
CA LEU A 173 2.20 -0.39 -25.24
C LEU A 173 0.68 -0.22 -25.27
N PRO A 174 -0.02 -0.60 -26.36
CA PRO A 174 -1.48 -0.54 -26.45
C PRO A 174 -2.14 -1.71 -25.69
N GLY A 175 -1.92 -1.77 -24.38
CA GLY A 175 -2.36 -2.88 -23.54
C GLY A 175 -3.41 -2.53 -22.49
N GLN A 176 -3.58 -3.46 -21.55
CA GLN A 176 -4.54 -3.40 -20.45
C GLN A 176 -3.94 -3.92 -19.16
N LEU A 177 -4.39 -3.38 -18.03
CA LEU A 177 -4.11 -3.95 -16.71
C LEU A 177 -5.04 -5.12 -16.44
N VAL A 178 -4.49 -6.19 -15.88
CA VAL A 178 -5.23 -7.39 -15.49
C VAL A 178 -5.03 -7.62 -14.00
N ILE A 179 -6.15 -7.62 -13.28
CA ILE A 179 -6.16 -7.76 -11.82
C ILE A 179 -6.70 -9.15 -11.50
N ARG A 180 -5.94 -9.88 -10.67
CA ARG A 180 -6.30 -11.23 -10.24
C ARG A 180 -6.49 -11.29 -8.73
N LYS A 181 -7.57 -11.95 -8.32
CA LYS A 181 -7.86 -12.29 -6.93
C LYS A 181 -7.72 -13.80 -6.77
N ASN A 182 -6.81 -14.24 -5.90
CA ASN A 182 -6.50 -15.65 -5.67
C ASN A 182 -6.15 -16.43 -6.95
N GLY A 183 -5.57 -15.75 -7.94
CA GLY A 183 -5.21 -16.33 -9.25
C GLY A 183 -6.27 -16.22 -10.34
N PHE A 184 -7.52 -15.86 -10.00
CA PHE A 184 -8.59 -15.67 -10.97
C PHE A 184 -8.65 -14.21 -11.43
N VAL A 185 -8.82 -13.98 -12.73
CA VAL A 185 -9.01 -12.63 -13.28
C VAL A 185 -10.34 -12.08 -12.78
N VAL A 186 -10.29 -10.96 -12.05
CA VAL A 186 -11.47 -10.26 -11.54
C VAL A 186 -11.76 -8.96 -12.29
N ASP A 187 -10.76 -8.40 -12.97
CA ASP A 187 -10.95 -7.20 -13.78
C ASP A 187 -9.89 -7.06 -14.89
N ARG A 188 -10.27 -6.35 -15.95
CA ARG A 188 -9.45 -5.96 -17.09
C ARG A 188 -9.72 -4.50 -17.42
N ILE A 189 -8.69 -3.67 -17.36
CA ILE A 189 -8.80 -2.22 -17.54
C ILE A 189 -7.96 -1.82 -18.74
N ILE A 190 -8.62 -1.32 -19.80
CA ILE A 190 -7.93 -0.77 -20.97
C ILE A 190 -7.07 0.41 -20.51
N ALA A 191 -5.75 0.26 -20.63
CA ALA A 191 -4.77 1.18 -20.06
C ALA A 191 -3.56 1.29 -21.00
N PRO A 192 -3.74 1.86 -22.21
CA PRO A 192 -2.63 2.01 -23.16
C PRO A 192 -1.55 2.91 -22.56
N LEU A 193 -0.31 2.43 -22.56
CA LEU A 193 0.85 3.18 -22.10
C LEU A 193 1.47 3.93 -23.28
N ARG A 194 1.78 5.20 -23.05
CA ARG A 194 2.66 5.97 -23.93
C ARG A 194 4.05 6.03 -23.33
N ALA A 195 5.08 5.93 -24.16
CA ALA A 195 6.47 5.93 -23.76
C ALA A 195 6.76 7.14 -22.85
N ASN A 196 7.31 6.87 -21.67
CA ASN A 196 7.69 7.84 -20.63
C ASN A 196 6.53 8.64 -20.02
N HIS A 197 5.27 8.26 -20.27
CA HIS A 197 4.10 8.80 -19.59
C HIS A 197 3.55 7.81 -18.58
N ALA A 198 3.18 8.31 -17.40
CA ALA A 198 2.57 7.49 -16.36
C ALA A 198 1.04 7.53 -16.47
N GLY A 199 0.43 6.35 -16.55
CA GLY A 199 -0.98 6.16 -16.25
C GLY A 199 -1.19 5.99 -14.74
N ILE A 200 -2.31 6.49 -14.23
CA ILE A 200 -2.71 6.35 -12.83
C ILE A 200 -4.16 5.90 -12.79
N ILE A 201 -4.44 4.82 -12.06
CA ILE A 201 -5.78 4.26 -11.89
C ILE A 201 -6.00 3.99 -10.40
N ASN A 202 -7.16 4.38 -9.89
CA ASN A 202 -7.65 3.89 -8.61
C ASN A 202 -8.63 2.75 -8.90
N TRP A 203 -8.31 1.54 -8.44
CA TRP A 203 -9.15 0.37 -8.59
C TRP A 203 -9.72 -0.06 -7.25
N ASP A 204 -11.04 0.08 -7.09
CA ASP A 204 -11.75 -0.33 -5.89
C ASP A 204 -11.74 -1.84 -5.71
N ILE A 205 -11.42 -2.29 -4.51
CA ILE A 205 -11.38 -3.72 -4.19
C ILE A 205 -12.81 -4.26 -4.09
N ARG A 206 -13.07 -5.33 -4.84
CA ARG A 206 -14.35 -6.06 -4.88
C ARG A 206 -14.27 -7.44 -4.22
#